data_AF-A0A9D7ZH79-F1
#
_entry.id   AF-A0A9D7ZH79-F1
#
_cell.length_a   1.000
_cell.length_b   1.000
_cell.length_c   1.000
_cell.angle_alpha   90.00
_cell.angle_beta   90.00
_cell.angle_gamma   90.00
#
_symmetry.space_group_name_H-M   'P 1'
#
loop_
_entity.id
_entity.type
_entity.pdbx_description
1 polymer ?
#
loop_
_entity_poly.entity_id
_entity_poly.type
_entity_poly.pdbx_seq_one_letter_code
_entity_poly.pdbx_strand_id
1 'polypeptide(L)'
;MNCITVSGGTKRKRALVESVTEFMVQQLLPRHRTLDIEIILSNLMKDSGVCGFCNAHADREFIIELDKTLDHYDLIETVCHEMIHLKQYARKELTKYNFKEKTVLWKNDKYSIEAEEYNNSPWEIEAYEYEFIYAKKYLIHTGVWTEDD
;
A
#
# COMPACT_ATOMS: atom_id res chain seq x y z
N MET A 1 7.62 16.81 8.45
CA MET A 1 6.56 15.96 9.01
C MET A 1 5.94 15.22 7.82
N ASN A 2 5.58 13.95 7.95
CA ASN A 2 4.88 13.26 6.87
C ASN A 2 3.45 13.81 6.81
N CYS A 3 2.92 14.01 5.60
CA CYS A 3 1.57 14.45 5.35
C CYS A 3 0.76 13.24 4.88
N ILE A 4 -0.39 12.99 5.50
CA ILE A 4 -1.33 11.93 5.12
C ILE A 4 -2.68 12.60 4.97
N THR A 5 -3.28 12.48 3.79
CA THR A 5 -4.62 13.01 3.51
C THR A 5 -5.50 11.88 3.00
N VAL A 6 -6.65 11.66 3.63
CA VAL A 6 -7.61 10.64 3.19
C VAL A 6 -8.92 11.31 2.74
N SER A 7 -9.39 10.95 1.54
CA SER A 7 -10.62 11.47 0.95
C SER A 7 -11.56 10.36 0.47
N GLY A 8 -12.80 10.72 0.09
CA GLY A 8 -13.81 9.73 -0.32
C GLY A 8 -14.36 8.89 0.86
N GLY A 9 -15.16 7.87 0.54
CA GLY A 9 -15.73 6.95 1.53
C GLY A 9 -16.50 7.59 2.70
N THR A 10 -16.67 6.83 3.78
CA THR A 10 -17.30 7.32 5.03
C THR A 10 -16.26 7.90 5.98
N LYS A 11 -16.67 8.77 6.90
CA LYS A 11 -15.78 9.32 7.95
C LYS A 11 -15.06 8.23 8.74
N ARG A 12 -15.77 7.14 9.07
CA ARG A 12 -15.21 6.01 9.83
C ARG A 12 -14.12 5.27 9.05
N LYS A 13 -14.31 5.03 7.75
CA LYS A 13 -13.28 4.40 6.90
C LYS A 13 -12.06 5.30 6.74
N ARG A 14 -12.26 6.61 6.58
CA ARG A 14 -11.13 7.56 6.50
C ARG A 14 -10.26 7.53 7.75
N ALA A 15 -10.88 7.61 8.93
CA ALA A 15 -10.15 7.55 10.20
C ALA A 15 -9.40 6.21 10.39
N LEU A 16 -10.00 5.10 9.96
CA LEU A 16 -9.34 3.79 9.98
C LEU A 16 -8.10 3.78 9.08
N VAL A 17 -8.27 4.17 7.81
CA VAL A 17 -7.19 4.17 6.80
C VAL A 17 -6.05 5.09 7.24
N GLU A 18 -6.36 6.28 7.76
CA GLU A 18 -5.37 7.21 8.30
C GLU A 18 -4.56 6.58 9.45
N SER A 19 -5.24 5.98 10.42
CA SER A 19 -4.62 5.28 11.57
C SER A 19 -3.72 4.13 11.14
N VAL A 20 -4.17 3.27 10.21
CA VAL A 20 -3.36 2.16 9.67
C VAL A 20 -2.14 2.71 8.92
N THR A 21 -2.32 3.77 8.12
CA THR A 21 -1.25 4.40 7.35
C THR A 21 -0.18 5.00 8.26
N GLU A 22 -0.58 5.72 9.31
CA GLU A 22 0.35 6.27 10.30
C GLU A 22 1.16 5.17 10.98
N PHE A 23 0.50 4.08 11.39
CA PHE A 23 1.16 2.90 11.94
C PHE A 23 2.17 2.32 10.95
N MET A 24 1.78 2.10 9.69
CA MET A 24 2.64 1.54 8.65
C MET A 24 3.85 2.42 8.35
N VAL A 25 3.68 3.74 8.30
CA VAL A 25 4.80 4.69 8.12
C VAL A 25 5.81 4.55 9.27
N GLN A 26 5.34 4.41 10.51
CA GLN A 26 6.22 4.21 11.66
C GLN A 26 6.97 2.88 11.60
N GLN A 27 6.32 1.80 11.17
CA GLN A 27 6.94 0.47 11.07
C GLN A 27 7.94 0.39 9.90
N LEU A 28 7.53 0.81 8.71
CA LEU A 28 8.26 0.57 7.47
C LEU A 28 9.28 1.66 7.16
N LEU A 29 8.95 2.90 7.46
CA LEU A 29 9.70 4.08 7.03
C LEU A 29 10.06 5.01 8.21
N PRO A 30 10.58 4.47 9.35
CA PRO A 30 10.81 5.24 10.58
C PRO A 30 11.87 6.33 10.45
N ARG A 31 12.56 6.48 9.31
CA ARG A 31 13.50 7.58 9.04
C ARG A 31 13.00 8.59 8.00
N HIS A 32 11.89 8.30 7.31
CA HIS A 32 11.28 9.23 6.36
C HIS A 32 10.41 10.24 7.11
N ARG A 33 10.57 11.53 6.80
CA ARG A 33 9.97 12.66 7.54
C ARG A 33 9.26 13.67 6.64
N THR A 34 9.23 13.42 5.33
CA THR A 34 8.68 14.31 4.30
C THR A 34 7.91 13.52 3.24
N LEU A 35 7.29 12.41 3.62
CA LEU A 35 6.37 11.70 2.73
C LEU A 35 5.10 12.54 2.59
N ASP A 36 4.57 12.62 1.39
CA ASP A 36 3.23 13.12 1.11
C ASP A 36 2.39 11.98 0.54
N ILE A 37 1.36 11.57 1.26
CA ILE A 37 0.55 10.40 0.96
C ILE A 37 -0.90 10.84 0.84
N GLU A 38 -1.42 10.86 -0.38
CA GLU A 38 -2.83 11.04 -0.67
C GLU A 38 -3.51 9.67 -0.79
N ILE A 39 -4.60 9.47 -0.06
CA ILE A 39 -5.38 8.22 -0.11
C ILE A 39 -6.83 8.53 -0.51
N ILE A 40 -7.32 7.84 -1.54
CA ILE A 40 -8.63 8.07 -2.14
C ILE A 40 -9.49 6.81 -2.02
N LEU A 41 -10.64 6.92 -1.35
CA LEU A 41 -11.64 5.85 -1.25
C LEU A 41 -12.70 5.99 -2.37
N SER A 42 -12.61 5.16 -3.41
CA SER A 42 -13.44 5.22 -4.63
C SER A 42 -14.22 3.90 -4.88
N ASN A 43 -14.77 3.68 -6.08
CA ASN A 43 -15.35 2.37 -6.45
C ASN A 43 -14.33 1.53 -7.26
N LEU A 44 -13.07 1.53 -6.85
CA LEU A 44 -11.95 0.97 -7.60
C LEU A 44 -12.17 -0.48 -8.07
N MET A 45 -12.79 -1.34 -7.25
CA MET A 45 -13.09 -2.73 -7.65
C MET A 45 -14.06 -2.77 -8.84
N LYS A 46 -15.06 -1.90 -8.83
CA LYS A 46 -16.02 -1.80 -9.94
C LYS A 46 -15.37 -1.23 -11.20
N ASP A 47 -14.48 -0.26 -11.04
CA ASP A 47 -13.96 0.55 -12.14
C ASP A 47 -12.71 -0.09 -12.78
N SER A 48 -11.91 -0.85 -12.01
CA SER A 48 -10.62 -1.42 -12.43
C SER A 48 -10.39 -2.88 -12.02
N GLY A 49 -11.27 -3.48 -11.21
CA GLY A 49 -11.16 -4.88 -10.81
C GLY A 49 -10.11 -5.18 -9.74
N VAL A 50 -9.61 -4.15 -9.04
CA VAL A 50 -8.59 -4.27 -7.98
C VAL A 50 -9.03 -3.57 -6.70
N CYS A 51 -8.58 -4.10 -5.54
CA CYS A 51 -8.97 -3.60 -4.22
C CYS A 51 -8.18 -2.35 -3.82
N GLY A 52 -6.94 -2.26 -4.26
CA GLY A 52 -6.01 -1.18 -3.98
C GLY A 52 -5.10 -0.90 -5.18
N PHE A 53 -4.51 0.29 -5.19
CA PHE A 53 -3.47 0.65 -6.14
C PHE A 53 -2.58 1.77 -5.60
N CYS A 54 -1.26 1.53 -5.55
CA CYS A 54 -0.26 2.51 -5.15
C CYS A 54 0.52 3.06 -6.35
N ASN A 55 0.53 4.38 -6.49
CA ASN A 55 1.31 5.10 -7.48
C ASN A 55 2.28 6.09 -6.81
N ALA A 56 3.57 5.94 -7.09
CA ALA A 56 4.55 6.96 -6.75
C ALA A 56 4.45 8.11 -7.77
N HIS A 57 3.82 9.24 -7.44
CA HIS A 57 3.69 10.36 -8.38
C HIS A 57 5.05 11.02 -8.65
N ALA A 58 5.77 11.39 -7.58
CA ALA A 58 7.10 12.01 -7.62
C ALA A 58 8.00 11.43 -6.51
N ASP A 59 9.17 12.03 -6.28
CA ASP A 59 10.00 11.64 -5.14
C ASP A 59 9.25 11.98 -3.85
N ARG A 60 8.90 10.94 -3.07
CA ARG A 60 8.19 11.04 -1.78
C ARG A 60 6.72 11.47 -1.84
N GLU A 61 6.14 11.61 -3.03
CA GLU A 61 4.72 11.89 -3.24
C GLU A 61 4.02 10.65 -3.76
N PHE A 62 3.02 10.17 -3.03
CA PHE A 62 2.33 8.91 -3.30
C PHE A 62 0.83 9.10 -3.32
N ILE A 63 0.17 8.42 -4.25
CA ILE A 63 -1.28 8.31 -4.31
C ILE A 63 -1.63 6.84 -4.12
N ILE A 64 -2.45 6.55 -3.14
CA ILE A 64 -3.05 5.24 -2.93
C ILE A 64 -4.55 5.35 -3.20
N GLU A 65 -5.06 4.51 -4.08
CA GLU A 65 -6.50 4.37 -4.27
C GLU A 65 -6.96 3.06 -3.64
N LEU A 66 -8.10 3.10 -2.94
CA LEU A 66 -8.66 1.96 -2.22
C LEU A 66 -10.14 1.84 -2.56
N ASP A 67 -10.61 0.61 -2.73
CA ASP A 67 -12.03 0.38 -2.92
C ASP A 67 -12.81 0.65 -1.61
N LYS A 68 -13.76 1.57 -1.68
CA LYS A 68 -14.53 2.01 -0.52
C LYS A 68 -15.58 0.99 -0.08
N THR A 69 -15.79 -0.12 -0.79
CA THR A 69 -16.79 -1.14 -0.46
C THR A 69 -16.22 -2.26 0.42
N LEU A 70 -14.90 -2.42 0.46
CA LEU A 70 -14.18 -3.38 1.33
C LEU A 70 -14.65 -3.34 2.77
N ASP A 71 -14.70 -4.48 3.44
CA ASP A 71 -15.05 -4.52 4.85
C ASP A 71 -13.92 -3.98 5.74
N HIS A 72 -14.07 -4.08 7.06
CA HIS A 72 -13.08 -3.51 7.98
C HIS A 72 -11.72 -4.21 7.88
N TYR A 73 -11.70 -5.54 7.77
CA TYR A 73 -10.47 -6.33 7.79
C TYR A 73 -9.80 -6.30 6.42
N ASP A 74 -10.57 -6.50 5.35
CA ASP A 74 -10.06 -6.41 3.97
C ASP A 74 -9.45 -5.04 3.69
N LEU A 75 -10.05 -3.97 4.24
CA LEU A 75 -9.51 -2.61 4.08
C LEU A 75 -8.18 -2.44 4.83
N ILE A 76 -8.01 -3.04 6.02
CA ILE A 76 -6.74 -2.98 6.75
C ILE A 76 -5.65 -3.72 5.96
N GLU A 77 -5.94 -4.93 5.49
CA GLU A 77 -4.99 -5.74 4.71
C GLU A 77 -4.62 -5.03 3.41
N THR A 78 -5.61 -4.49 2.69
CA THR A 78 -5.37 -3.74 1.45
C THR A 78 -4.51 -2.49 1.71
N VAL A 79 -4.78 -1.72 2.77
CA VAL A 79 -3.90 -0.59 3.14
C VAL A 79 -2.48 -1.09 3.42
N CYS A 80 -2.33 -2.21 4.12
CA CYS A 80 -1.00 -2.75 4.43
C CYS A 80 -0.25 -3.16 3.15
N HIS A 81 -0.93 -3.82 2.21
CA HIS A 81 -0.40 -4.19 0.90
C HIS A 81 0.13 -2.97 0.14
N GLU A 82 -0.72 -1.96 -0.05
CA GLU A 82 -0.34 -0.74 -0.78
C GLU A 82 0.78 0.04 -0.07
N MET A 83 0.83 -0.02 1.27
CA MET A 83 1.93 0.58 2.04
C MET A 83 3.25 -0.17 1.88
N ILE A 84 3.24 -1.47 1.59
CA ILE A 84 4.46 -2.21 1.19
C ILE A 84 4.95 -1.69 -0.16
N HIS A 85 4.07 -1.52 -1.15
CA HIS A 85 4.45 -0.90 -2.43
C HIS A 85 4.98 0.51 -2.25
N LEU A 86 4.34 1.34 -1.43
CA LEU A 86 4.83 2.67 -1.10
C LEU A 86 6.24 2.62 -0.53
N LYS A 87 6.52 1.71 0.42
CA LYS A 87 7.86 1.49 0.98
C LYS A 87 8.85 1.08 -0.11
N GLN A 88 8.46 0.17 -1.00
CA GLN A 88 9.32 -0.32 -2.08
C GLN A 88 9.73 0.82 -3.00
N TYR A 89 8.79 1.70 -3.38
CA TYR A 89 9.08 2.91 -4.15
C TYR A 89 9.93 3.92 -3.36
N ALA A 90 9.55 4.21 -2.11
CA ALA A 90 10.26 5.18 -1.26
C ALA A 90 11.72 4.79 -1.01
N ARG A 91 12.02 3.50 -0.92
CA ARG A 91 13.39 2.96 -0.77
C ARG A 91 14.11 2.73 -2.10
N LYS A 92 13.46 3.00 -3.24
CA LYS A 92 13.96 2.71 -4.59
C LYS A 92 14.29 1.22 -4.79
N GLU A 93 13.58 0.36 -4.06
CA GLU A 93 13.63 -1.09 -4.25
C GLU A 93 12.80 -1.48 -5.47
N LEU A 94 11.71 -0.77 -5.76
CA LEU A 94 10.92 -0.92 -6.98
C LEU A 94 10.93 0.38 -7.80
N THR A 95 11.10 0.27 -9.11
CA THR A 95 10.96 1.43 -10.02
C THR A 95 9.60 1.43 -10.70
N LYS A 96 9.18 2.61 -11.17
CA LYS A 96 8.04 2.72 -12.10
C LYS A 96 8.23 1.84 -13.33
N TYR A 97 7.12 1.39 -13.89
CA TYR A 97 7.10 0.66 -15.15
C TYR A 97 7.65 1.49 -16.31
N ASN A 98 8.65 0.93 -16.99
CA ASN A 98 9.20 1.49 -18.21
C ASN A 98 8.40 0.97 -19.42
N PHE A 99 7.50 1.80 -19.94
CA PHE A 99 6.65 1.45 -21.09
C PHE A 99 7.43 1.16 -22.38
N LYS A 100 8.60 1.77 -22.58
CA LYS A 100 9.41 1.57 -23.79
C LYS A 100 10.07 0.19 -23.79
N GLU A 101 10.57 -0.23 -22.64
CA GLU A 101 11.28 -1.51 -22.48
C GLU A 101 10.40 -2.61 -21.89
N LYS A 102 9.15 -2.29 -21.52
CA LYS A 102 8.19 -3.17 -20.84
C LYS A 102 8.77 -3.85 -19.59
N THR A 103 9.53 -3.09 -18.79
CA THR A 103 10.29 -3.62 -17.65
C THR A 103 10.17 -2.78 -16.40
N VAL A 104 10.49 -3.40 -15.26
CA VAL A 104 10.74 -2.73 -13.97
C VAL A 104 12.10 -3.16 -13.43
N LEU A 105 12.67 -2.37 -12.52
CA LEU A 105 13.76 -2.81 -11.67
C LEU A 105 13.22 -3.13 -10.29
N TRP A 106 13.53 -4.32 -9.80
CA TRP A 106 13.28 -4.76 -8.43
C TRP A 106 14.61 -5.12 -7.77
N LYS A 107 14.98 -4.38 -6.72
CA LYS A 107 16.25 -4.51 -5.99
C LYS A 107 17.48 -4.53 -6.91
N ASN A 108 17.43 -3.72 -7.97
CA ASN A 108 18.39 -3.58 -9.08
C ASN A 108 18.39 -4.69 -10.14
N ASP A 109 17.56 -5.72 -10.00
CA ASP A 109 17.36 -6.74 -11.02
C ASP A 109 16.23 -6.32 -11.97
N LYS A 110 16.45 -6.55 -13.28
CA LYS A 110 15.50 -6.17 -14.32
C LYS A 110 14.51 -7.28 -14.61
N TYR A 111 13.23 -6.97 -14.57
CA TYR A 111 12.13 -7.89 -14.86
C TYR A 111 11.29 -7.37 -16.02
N SER A 112 10.93 -8.25 -16.95
CA SER A 112 9.86 -7.99 -17.92
C SER A 112 8.51 -8.25 -17.26
N ILE A 113 7.53 -7.41 -17.53
CA ILE A 113 6.17 -7.57 -16.99
C ILE A 113 5.26 -8.12 -18.07
N GLU A 114 4.68 -9.30 -17.82
CA GLU A 114 3.53 -9.81 -18.55
C GLU A 114 2.34 -9.91 -17.58
N ALA A 115 1.12 -9.65 -18.09
CA ALA A 115 -0.06 -9.50 -17.23
C ALA A 115 -0.42 -10.80 -16.52
N GLU A 116 -0.21 -11.94 -17.18
CA GLU A 116 -0.48 -13.28 -16.65
C GLU A 116 0.44 -13.67 -15.47
N GLU A 117 1.60 -13.02 -15.36
CA GLU A 117 2.62 -13.33 -14.36
C GLU A 117 2.75 -12.25 -13.27
N TYR A 118 2.02 -11.14 -13.38
CA TYR A 118 2.18 -9.98 -12.49
C TYR A 118 2.06 -10.35 -11.01
N ASN A 119 1.05 -11.14 -10.64
CA ASN A 119 0.82 -11.56 -9.24
C ASN A 119 1.94 -12.45 -8.68
N ASN A 120 2.76 -13.07 -9.54
CA ASN A 120 3.90 -13.88 -9.15
C ASN A 120 5.22 -13.08 -9.14
N SER A 121 5.14 -11.78 -9.37
CA SER A 121 6.32 -10.94 -9.36
C SER A 121 6.89 -10.79 -7.94
N PRO A 122 8.21 -10.60 -7.79
CA PRO A 122 8.84 -10.55 -6.47
C PRO A 122 8.32 -9.45 -5.53
N TRP A 123 7.86 -8.32 -6.06
CA TRP A 123 7.32 -7.23 -5.24
C TRP A 123 5.90 -7.48 -4.76
N GLU A 124 5.06 -8.16 -5.56
CA GLU A 124 3.73 -8.64 -5.16
C GLU A 124 3.86 -9.76 -4.13
N ILE A 125 4.77 -10.71 -4.33
CA ILE A 125 5.06 -11.76 -3.35
C ILE A 125 5.49 -11.14 -2.00
N GLU A 126 6.38 -10.14 -2.01
CA GLU A 126 6.75 -9.41 -0.79
C GLU A 126 5.52 -8.71 -0.18
N ALA A 127 4.67 -8.06 -0.99
CA ALA A 127 3.48 -7.38 -0.49
C ALA A 127 2.51 -8.35 0.19
N TYR A 128 2.17 -9.47 -0.44
CA TYR A 128 1.31 -10.51 0.12
C TYR A 128 1.89 -11.16 1.38
N GLU A 129 3.21 -11.39 1.44
CA GLU A 129 3.85 -11.96 2.64
C GLU A 129 3.70 -11.02 3.85
N TYR A 130 3.86 -9.72 3.63
CA TYR A 130 3.89 -8.74 4.72
C TYR A 130 2.53 -8.13 5.05
N GLU A 131 1.55 -8.10 4.14
CA GLU A 131 0.23 -7.47 4.39
C GLU A 131 -0.44 -8.05 5.63
N PHE A 132 -0.50 -9.39 5.74
CA PHE A 132 -1.14 -10.08 6.86
C PHE A 132 -0.35 -9.88 8.15
N ILE A 133 0.98 -9.92 8.07
CA ILE A 133 1.86 -9.71 9.23
C ILE A 133 1.62 -8.32 9.83
N TYR A 134 1.52 -7.28 9.01
CA TYR A 134 1.31 -5.92 9.50
C TYR A 134 -0.14 -5.65 9.89
N ALA A 135 -1.12 -6.23 9.19
CA ALA A 135 -2.52 -6.16 9.59
C ALA A 135 -2.72 -6.75 10.99
N LYS A 136 -2.17 -7.95 11.24
CA LYS A 136 -2.16 -8.58 12.58
C LYS A 136 -1.51 -7.67 13.62
N LYS A 137 -0.31 -7.15 13.35
CA LYS A 137 0.38 -6.23 14.28
C LYS A 137 -0.44 -4.97 14.60
N TYR A 138 -1.14 -4.41 13.61
CA TYR A 138 -2.01 -3.26 13.79
C TYR A 138 -3.23 -3.60 14.66
N LEU A 139 -3.85 -4.75 14.43
CA LEU A 139 -5.01 -5.21 15.22
C LEU A 139 -4.64 -5.48 16.67
N ILE A 140 -3.45 -6.04 16.92
CA ILE A 140 -2.89 -6.17 18.28
C ILE A 140 -2.59 -4.80 18.89
N HIS A 141 -1.95 -3.90 18.13
CA HIS A 141 -1.62 -2.54 18.59
C HIS A 141 -2.84 -1.74 19.03
N THR A 142 -3.97 -1.92 18.35
CA THR A 142 -5.25 -1.27 18.66
C THR A 142 -6.07 -1.99 19.73
N GLY A 143 -5.60 -3.14 20.21
CA GLY A 143 -6.28 -3.97 21.22
C GLY A 143 -7.54 -4.67 20.70
N VAL A 144 -7.71 -4.74 19.37
CA VAL A 144 -8.79 -5.51 18.74
C VAL A 144 -8.49 -6.99 18.81
N TRP A 145 -7.23 -7.37 18.59
CA TRP A 145 -6.71 -8.73 18.75
C TRP A 145 -5.70 -8.79 19.90
N THR A 146 -5.39 -10.01 20.30
CA THR A 146 -4.35 -10.40 21.24
C THR A 146 -3.22 -11.13 20.51
N GLU A 147 -2.10 -11.40 21.18
CA GLU A 147 -0.97 -12.15 20.60
C GLU A 147 -1.34 -13.60 20.23
N ASP A 148 -2.42 -14.13 20.84
CA ASP A 148 -2.87 -15.52 20.67
C ASP A 148 -3.88 -15.71 19.51
N ASP A 149 -4.40 -14.61 18.95
CA ASP A 149 -5.22 -14.62 17.71
C ASP A 149 -4.33 -14.80 16.48
#